data_AF-A0A351Y4B7-F1
#
_entry.id   AF-A0A351Y4B7-F1
#
_cell.length_a   1.000
_cell.length_b   1.000
_cell.length_c   1.000
_cell.angle_alpha   90.00
_cell.angle_beta   90.00
_cell.angle_gamma   90.00
#
_symmetry.space_group_name_H-M   'P 1'
#
loop_
_entity.id
_entity.type
_entity.pdbx_description
1 polymer ?
#
loop_
_entity_poly.entity_id
_entity_poly.type
_entity_poly.pdbx_seq_one_letter_code
_entity_poly.pdbx_strand_id
1 'polypeptide(L)'
;MSATPIPRSMALAFFGEFDVSIIDELPVGRKPIITKVISEKEYIKLKPRMLDHINKGQKVFVVTPLIEESEKMEEVKSAMTEFENMKELFPEIKSKIGLLHGKMRPQDKEAMMQDFKT
;
A
#
# COMPACT_ATOMS: atom_id res chain seq x y z
N MET A 1 -14.67 -17.65 0.57
CA MET A 1 -14.00 -17.10 -0.62
C MET A 1 -12.68 -16.48 -0.18
N SER A 2 -11.56 -16.83 -0.82
CA SER A 2 -10.23 -16.26 -0.53
C SER A 2 -9.75 -15.47 -1.74
N ALA A 3 -9.20 -14.26 -1.51
CA ALA A 3 -8.57 -13.46 -2.57
C ALA A 3 -7.11 -13.86 -2.83
N THR A 4 -6.47 -14.56 -1.88
CA THR A 4 -5.10 -15.07 -2.01
C THR A 4 -5.13 -16.56 -2.36
N PRO A 5 -4.56 -16.96 -3.51
CA PRO A 5 -4.41 -18.38 -3.84
C PRO A 5 -3.57 -19.11 -2.80
N ILE A 6 -4.04 -20.26 -2.33
CA ILE A 6 -3.32 -21.11 -1.37
C ILE A 6 -2.32 -21.98 -2.14
N PRO A 7 -1.06 -22.13 -1.67
CA PRO A 7 -0.11 -23.06 -2.28
C PRO A 7 -0.69 -24.47 -2.40
N ARG A 8 -0.49 -25.10 -3.56
CA ARG A 8 -1.18 -26.35 -3.93
C ARG A 8 -1.01 -27.49 -2.91
N SER A 9 0.19 -27.66 -2.36
CA SER A 9 0.48 -28.69 -1.36
C SER A 9 -0.26 -28.44 -0.04
N MET A 10 -0.34 -27.19 0.41
CA MET A 10 -1.15 -26.81 1.58
C MET A 10 -2.64 -27.03 1.32
N ALA A 11 -3.11 -26.73 0.12
CA ALA A 11 -4.50 -26.97 -0.26
C ALA A 11 -4.88 -28.45 -0.15
N LEU A 12 -4.01 -29.36 -0.65
CA LEU A 12 -4.24 -30.80 -0.55
C LEU A 12 -4.20 -31.32 0.89
N ALA A 13 -3.27 -30.83 1.71
CA ALA A 13 -3.09 -31.31 3.08
C ALA A 13 -4.22 -30.86 4.03
N PHE A 14 -4.67 -29.62 3.91
CA PHE A 14 -5.67 -29.04 4.83
C PHE A 14 -7.09 -29.02 4.27
N PHE A 15 -7.23 -29.02 2.95
CA PHE A 15 -8.52 -28.86 2.28
C PHE A 15 -8.81 -29.95 1.25
N GLY A 16 -8.06 -31.06 1.25
CA GLY A 16 -8.20 -32.14 0.26
C GLY A 16 -9.55 -32.85 0.25
N GLU A 17 -10.32 -32.74 1.35
CA GLU A 17 -11.68 -33.29 1.46
C GLU A 17 -12.77 -32.30 1.00
N PHE A 18 -12.43 -31.03 0.72
CA PHE A 18 -13.39 -30.03 0.28
C PHE A 18 -13.38 -29.88 -1.25
N ASP A 19 -14.56 -29.77 -1.85
CA ASP A 19 -14.70 -29.34 -3.24
C ASP A 19 -14.29 -27.87 -3.37
N VAL A 20 -13.18 -27.60 -4.05
CA VAL A 20 -12.66 -26.24 -4.27
C VAL A 20 -13.06 -25.74 -5.65
N SER A 21 -13.80 -24.62 -5.69
CA SER A 21 -14.06 -23.87 -6.92
C SER A 21 -13.09 -22.68 -7.03
N ILE A 22 -12.40 -22.54 -8.15
CA ILE A 22 -11.44 -21.46 -8.43
C ILE A 22 -12.03 -20.52 -9.48
N ILE A 23 -11.96 -19.22 -9.23
CA ILE A 23 -12.27 -18.17 -10.21
C ILE A 23 -10.96 -17.44 -10.49
N ASP A 24 -10.36 -17.67 -11.65
CA ASP A 24 -9.05 -17.13 -12.05
C ASP A 24 -9.13 -16.07 -13.15
N GLU A 25 -10.35 -15.80 -13.65
CA GLU A 25 -10.58 -14.78 -14.66
C GLU A 25 -10.61 -13.37 -14.07
N LEU A 26 -9.99 -12.44 -14.81
CA LEU A 26 -10.05 -11.02 -14.49
C LEU A 26 -11.34 -10.39 -15.04
N PRO A 27 -11.93 -9.40 -14.37
CA PRO A 27 -13.05 -8.65 -14.92
C PRO A 27 -12.74 -8.05 -16.30
N VAL A 28 -13.74 -8.06 -17.18
CA VAL A 28 -13.64 -7.48 -18.53
C VAL A 28 -13.19 -6.02 -18.43
N GLY A 29 -12.19 -5.64 -19.23
CA GLY A 29 -11.67 -4.27 -19.28
C GLY A 29 -10.62 -3.93 -18.21
N ARG A 30 -10.20 -4.90 -17.37
CA ARG A 30 -9.10 -4.68 -16.42
C ARG A 30 -7.79 -4.41 -17.17
N LYS A 31 -7.22 -3.22 -16.97
CA LYS A 31 -5.93 -2.83 -17.55
C LYS A 31 -4.78 -3.46 -16.76
N PRO A 32 -3.70 -3.92 -17.43
CA PRO A 32 -2.51 -4.40 -16.75
C PRO A 32 -1.85 -3.29 -15.93
N ILE A 33 -1.30 -3.64 -14.77
CA ILE A 33 -0.59 -2.71 -13.91
C ILE A 33 0.83 -2.53 -14.43
N ILE A 34 1.28 -1.29 -14.56
CA ILE A 34 2.67 -0.98 -14.92
C ILE A 34 3.51 -1.06 -13.64
N THR A 35 4.29 -2.12 -13.49
CA THR A 35 5.21 -2.31 -12.36
C THR A 35 6.62 -1.90 -12.75
N LYS A 36 7.29 -1.10 -11.90
CA LYS A 36 8.68 -0.66 -12.13
C LYS A 36 9.48 -0.70 -10.83
N VAL A 37 10.73 -1.10 -10.93
CA VAL A 37 11.75 -0.91 -9.89
C VAL A 37 12.44 0.41 -10.18
N ILE A 38 12.54 1.28 -9.17
CA ILE A 38 13.10 2.62 -9.30
C ILE A 38 14.15 2.84 -8.21
N SER A 39 15.21 3.56 -8.55
CA SER A 39 16.18 4.02 -7.55
C SER A 39 15.67 5.24 -6.78
N GLU A 40 16.25 5.53 -5.61
CA GLU A 40 15.88 6.73 -4.82
C GLU A 40 16.10 8.04 -5.59
N LYS A 41 17.13 8.10 -6.45
CA LYS A 41 17.39 9.28 -7.30
C LYS A 41 16.29 9.48 -8.35
N GLU A 42 15.71 8.40 -8.87
CA GLU A 42 14.61 8.45 -9.83
C GLU A 42 13.28 8.73 -9.15
N TYR A 43 13.11 8.28 -7.90
CA TYR A 43 11.91 8.55 -7.10
C TYR A 43 11.62 10.06 -7.00
N ILE A 44 12.64 10.89 -6.77
CA ILE A 44 12.48 12.35 -6.73
C ILE A 44 11.93 12.89 -8.05
N LYS A 45 12.33 12.30 -9.19
CA LYS A 45 11.84 12.71 -10.53
C LYS A 45 10.38 12.29 -10.78
N LEU A 46 9.82 11.38 -9.99
CA LEU A 46 8.42 10.99 -10.09
C LEU A 46 7.48 11.95 -9.36
N LYS A 47 8.00 12.81 -8.49
CA LYS A 47 7.20 13.79 -7.73
C LYS A 47 6.17 14.54 -8.59
N PRO A 48 6.53 15.19 -9.72
CA PRO A 48 5.57 15.95 -10.50
C PRO A 48 4.45 15.07 -11.08
N ARG A 49 4.79 13.83 -11.46
CA ARG A 49 3.84 12.87 -12.00
C ARG A 49 2.88 12.38 -10.92
N MET A 50 3.38 12.10 -9.71
CA MET A 50 2.53 11.74 -8.58
C MET A 50 1.54 12.86 -8.26
N LEU A 51 2.01 14.10 -8.23
CA LEU A 51 1.17 15.26 -7.96
C LEU A 51 0.09 15.46 -9.05
N ASP A 52 0.43 15.31 -10.32
CA ASP A 52 -0.54 15.36 -11.43
C ASP A 52 -1.65 14.30 -11.27
N HIS A 53 -1.30 13.07 -10.91
CA HIS A 53 -2.27 12.01 -10.63
C HIS A 53 -3.15 12.35 -9.42
N ILE A 54 -2.57 12.86 -8.33
CA ILE A 54 -3.32 13.27 -7.14
C ILE A 54 -4.29 14.42 -7.46
N ASN A 55 -3.86 15.40 -8.24
CA ASN A 55 -4.69 16.52 -8.68
C ASN A 55 -5.84 16.10 -9.59
N LYS A 56 -5.70 14.97 -10.30
CA LYS A 56 -6.79 14.32 -11.06
C LYS A 56 -7.77 13.53 -10.19
N GLY A 57 -7.65 13.63 -8.86
CA GLY A 57 -8.49 12.90 -7.90
C GLY A 57 -8.06 11.45 -7.69
N GLN A 58 -6.87 11.05 -8.17
CA GLN A 58 -6.33 9.72 -7.90
C GLN A 58 -5.65 9.68 -6.53
N LYS A 59 -5.46 8.47 -6.01
CA LYS A 59 -4.94 8.24 -4.66
C LYS A 59 -3.67 7.41 -4.76
N VAL A 60 -2.76 7.64 -3.81
CA VAL A 60 -1.46 6.98 -3.77
C VAL A 60 -1.28 6.31 -2.42
N PHE A 61 -0.79 5.07 -2.44
CA PHE A 61 -0.33 4.37 -1.25
C PHE A 61 1.19 4.37 -1.18
N VAL A 62 1.73 4.65 0.01
CA VAL A 62 3.14 4.47 0.35
C VAL A 62 3.18 3.46 1.48
N VAL A 63 3.92 2.36 1.28
CA VAL A 63 3.96 1.24 2.23
C VAL A 63 5.39 1.05 2.70
N THR A 64 5.56 1.10 4.03
CA THR A 64 6.83 0.83 4.70
C THR A 64 6.68 -0.41 5.59
N PRO A 65 7.79 -1.16 5.82
CA PRO A 65 7.73 -2.39 6.60
C PRO A 65 7.72 -2.15 8.12
N LEU A 66 8.21 -1.01 8.60
CA LEU A 66 8.29 -0.68 10.03
C LEU A 66 7.34 0.47 10.39
N ILE A 67 6.91 0.51 11.66
CA ILE A 67 6.09 1.61 12.20
C ILE A 67 7.00 2.72 12.71
N GLU A 68 7.91 2.36 13.61
CA GLU A 68 8.95 3.20 14.21
C GLU A 68 10.33 2.69 13.74
N GLU A 69 11.35 3.52 13.88
CA GLU A 69 12.73 3.13 13.58
C GLU A 69 13.19 1.99 14.50
N SER A 70 14.12 1.18 14.00
CA SER A 70 14.69 0.04 14.71
C SER A 70 16.21 0.15 14.70
N GLU A 71 16.82 0.13 15.88
CA GLU A 71 18.29 0.13 16.05
C GLU A 71 18.97 -1.06 15.34
N LYS A 72 18.23 -2.15 15.10
CA LYS A 72 18.73 -3.35 14.39
C LYS A 72 18.58 -3.27 12.88
N MET A 73 17.78 -2.33 12.38
CA MET A 73 17.40 -2.21 10.97
C MET A 73 17.37 -0.72 10.57
N GLU A 74 18.48 -0.02 10.77
CA GLU A 74 18.59 1.42 10.49
C GLU A 74 18.35 1.77 9.01
N GLU A 75 18.66 0.84 8.09
CA GLU A 75 18.45 1.03 6.65
C GLU A 75 16.97 0.91 6.22
N VAL A 76 16.07 0.52 7.14
CA VAL A 76 14.68 0.22 6.83
C VAL A 76 13.78 1.39 7.24
N LYS A 77 13.08 1.98 6.26
CA LYS A 77 12.20 3.13 6.50
C LYS A 77 11.02 2.79 7.41
N SER A 78 10.75 3.67 8.37
CA SER A 78 9.58 3.61 9.24
C SER A 78 8.41 4.42 8.67
N ALA A 79 7.17 4.03 9.01
CA ALA A 79 5.98 4.73 8.56
C ALA A 79 5.91 6.15 9.14
N MET A 80 6.36 6.35 10.38
CA MET A 80 6.38 7.66 11.02
C MET A 80 7.40 8.60 10.36
N THR A 81 8.62 8.12 10.13
CA THR A 81 9.67 8.90 9.46
C THR A 81 9.25 9.22 8.02
N GLU A 82 8.74 8.23 7.29
CA GLU A 82 8.32 8.43 5.90
C GLU A 82 7.10 9.34 5.78
N PHE A 83 6.19 9.34 6.77
CA PHE A 83 5.07 10.26 6.82
C PHE A 83 5.54 11.72 6.90
N GLU A 84 6.52 12.03 7.75
CA GLU A 84 7.08 13.38 7.82
C GLU A 84 7.88 13.72 6.55
N ASN A 85 8.69 12.79 6.02
CA ASN A 85 9.39 12.96 4.74
C ASN A 85 8.42 13.28 3.59
N MET A 86 7.27 12.60 3.53
CA MET A 86 6.26 12.85 2.49
C MET A 86 5.63 14.23 2.64
N LYS A 87 5.40 14.70 3.86
CA LYS A 87 4.89 16.06 4.12
C LYS A 87 5.88 17.14 3.69
N GLU A 88 7.18 16.89 3.85
CA GLU A 88 8.24 17.79 3.38
C GLU A 88 8.41 17.71 1.86
N LEU A 89 8.29 16.52 1.28
CA LEU A 89 8.40 16.31 -0.16
C LEU A 89 7.19 16.89 -0.90
N PHE A 90 6.00 16.91 -0.30
CA PHE A 90 4.76 17.38 -0.91
C PHE A 90 4.05 18.44 -0.06
N PRO A 91 4.67 19.62 0.17
CA PRO A 91 4.11 20.66 1.02
C PRO A 91 2.75 21.16 0.52
N GLU A 92 2.53 21.18 -0.80
CA GLU A 92 1.29 21.61 -1.44
C GLU A 92 0.05 20.75 -1.09
N ILE A 93 0.25 19.50 -0.66
CA ILE A 93 -0.83 18.57 -0.29
C ILE A 93 -0.65 18.00 1.11
N LYS A 94 0.16 18.65 1.96
CA LYS A 94 0.50 18.18 3.31
C LYS A 94 -0.72 17.77 4.15
N SER A 95 -1.84 18.50 4.01
CA SER A 95 -3.11 18.22 4.71
C SER A 95 -3.86 16.98 4.23
N LYS A 96 -3.51 16.46 3.04
CA LYS A 96 -4.12 15.28 2.42
C LYS A 96 -3.31 14.00 2.66
N ILE A 97 -2.15 14.10 3.32
CA ILE A 97 -1.30 12.95 3.62
C ILE A 97 -1.76 12.38 4.97
N GLY A 98 -2.17 11.12 4.96
CA GLY A 98 -2.57 10.36 6.16
C GLY A 98 -1.53 9.32 6.55
N LEU A 99 -1.56 8.90 7.81
CA LEU A 99 -0.73 7.82 8.35
C LEU A 99 -1.65 6.71 8.88
N LEU A 100 -1.33 5.46 8.53
CA LEU A 100 -2.04 4.28 9.03
C LEU A 100 -1.02 3.21 9.42
N HIS A 101 -1.06 2.74 10.66
CA HIS A 101 -0.19 1.68 11.15
C HIS A 101 -0.81 0.78 12.23
N GLY A 102 -0.20 -0.38 12.47
CA GLY A 102 -0.71 -1.44 13.36
C GLY A 102 -0.99 -1.01 14.80
N LYS A 103 -0.18 -0.10 15.37
CA LYS A 103 -0.35 0.41 16.75
C LYS A 103 -1.50 1.43 16.96
N MET A 104 -2.16 1.93 15.91
CA MET A 104 -3.27 2.88 16.07
C MET A 104 -4.50 2.22 16.67
N ARG A 105 -5.33 2.99 17.39
CA ARG A 105 -6.61 2.51 17.90
C ARG A 105 -7.53 2.14 16.73
N PRO A 106 -8.39 1.11 16.85
CA PRO A 106 -9.28 0.70 15.78
C PRO A 106 -10.14 1.82 15.20
N GLN A 107 -10.70 2.68 16.07
CA GLN A 107 -11.52 3.82 15.67
C GLN A 107 -10.75 4.81 14.78
N ASP A 108 -9.50 5.14 15.15
CA ASP A 108 -8.67 6.07 14.38
C ASP A 108 -8.30 5.47 13.00
N LYS A 109 -8.03 4.16 12.95
CA LYS A 109 -7.75 3.46 11.67
C LYS A 109 -8.95 3.51 10.74
N GLU A 110 -10.14 3.24 11.28
CA GLU A 110 -11.36 3.20 10.49
C GLU A 110 -11.74 4.58 9.96
N ALA A 111 -11.64 5.62 10.80
CA ALA A 111 -11.79 7.00 10.36
C ALA A 111 -10.81 7.33 9.23
N MET A 112 -9.53 6.98 9.38
CA MET A 112 -8.54 7.26 8.34
C MET A 112 -8.80 6.50 7.03
N MET A 113 -9.26 5.25 7.10
CA MET A 113 -9.66 4.49 5.92
C MET A 113 -10.90 5.07 5.24
N GLN A 114 -11.86 5.59 6.01
CA GLN A 114 -13.06 6.25 5.47
C GLN A 114 -12.71 7.57 4.79
N ASP A 115 -11.88 8.39 5.43
CA ASP A 115 -11.37 9.64 4.86
C ASP A 115 -10.59 9.37 3.57
N PHE A 116 -9.75 8.33 3.55
CA PHE A 116 -9.01 7.96 2.35
C PHE A 116 -9.90 7.35 1.25
N LYS A 117 -11.05 6.75 1.58
CA LYS A 117 -11.98 6.18 0.60
C LYS A 117 -12.71 7.27 -0.18
N THR A 118 -13.09 8.35 0.50
CA THR A 118 -13.90 9.44 -0.04
C THR A 118 -13.05 10.49 -0.76
#